data_AF-D9VV09-F1
#
_entry.id   AF-D9VV09-F1
#
_cell.length_a   1.000
_cell.length_b   1.000
_cell.length_c   1.000
_cell.angle_alpha   90.00
_cell.angle_beta   90.00
_cell.angle_gamma   90.00
#
_symmetry.space_group_name_H-M   'P 1'
#
loop_
_entity.id
_entity.type
_entity.pdbx_description
1 polymer ?
#
loop_
_entity_poly.entity_id
_entity_poly.type
_entity_poly.pdbx_seq_one_letter_code
_entity_poly.pdbx_strand_id
1 'polypeptide(L)'
;MSLDSYQYVAATRPRIRRDVLFTETPDGVLFHNSDGGFRLTARTAYRFATLIVPHLTGEHTVTELCQGLGDTQRAMVGELVKTLYERDFARSVAEPADAGRAAAPPPDVARRFAPQIAYADHYADDAEARFLRFRDTRVAVLGEDAVARWCALSLVRNGCATVGVLPGADAEEVRAEAAEAVADGCPVEVRTLPGHPLGWDGLAEYEFVVVTGGAAAPARLLPLLRAGIPEGRTLLPAWSYGNDAVVGPLMAHGTAGCWSCAALRLGSARGGPAAAALWSALALPEAPLAEGPVPGRPLSAMIGNLLGYEVFRAASGSLPAETAGRLLVQDTASLDVTAEPLLPHPRCPFCAPGETEAAPLDLTAAGTSGTPALPTLETAREADALVEELNRRSALVRPYAGVFTRYADEELTQIPLKAGVVELGLCFFADPYRRRVRRPPRGGGADAGPGRGGAGVRGARGAGPRRDRRRRGPGHRPRGGAGDGLRDTGRGVRVPARGVPADEGARAGPGG
;
A
#
# COMPACT_ATOMS: atom_id res chain seq x y z
N MET A 1 20.17 28.33 -28.43
CA MET A 1 19.13 27.35 -28.81
C MET A 1 19.68 26.62 -30.02
N SER A 2 20.01 25.33 -29.90
CA SER A 2 20.53 24.55 -31.03
C SER A 2 19.39 23.79 -31.70
N LEU A 3 19.53 23.49 -32.99
CA LEU A 3 18.60 22.63 -33.74
C LEU A 3 18.68 21.16 -33.29
N ASP A 4 19.68 20.80 -32.47
CA ASP A 4 19.89 19.41 -32.02
C ASP A 4 18.73 18.91 -31.15
N SER A 5 18.21 19.75 -30.26
CA SER A 5 17.03 19.40 -29.45
C SER A 5 15.79 19.23 -30.32
N TYR A 6 15.64 20.02 -31.40
CA TYR A 6 14.56 19.84 -32.37
C TYR A 6 14.71 18.53 -33.14
N GLN A 7 15.90 18.22 -33.66
CA GLN A 7 16.17 16.97 -34.37
C GLN A 7 15.89 15.74 -33.49
N TYR A 8 16.21 15.82 -32.20
CA TYR A 8 15.94 14.75 -31.23
C TYR A 8 14.44 14.44 -31.09
N VAL A 9 13.58 15.46 -31.06
CA VAL A 9 12.12 15.29 -30.89
C VAL A 9 11.34 15.35 -32.20
N ALA A 10 11.98 15.62 -33.35
CA ALA A 10 11.29 15.96 -34.60
C ALA A 10 10.27 14.90 -35.05
N ALA A 11 10.62 13.62 -34.89
CA ALA A 11 9.78 12.49 -35.26
C ALA A 11 8.79 12.07 -34.15
N THR A 12 8.90 12.62 -32.94
CA THR A 12 8.04 12.22 -31.82
C THR A 12 6.67 12.88 -31.92
N ARG A 13 5.65 12.22 -31.35
CA ARG A 13 4.29 12.76 -31.20
C ARG A 13 4.07 13.14 -29.73
N PRO A 14 4.28 14.40 -29.33
CA PRO A 14 4.16 14.80 -27.94
C PRO A 14 2.70 14.81 -27.47
N ARG A 15 2.44 14.09 -26.38
CA ARG A 15 1.19 14.16 -25.61
C ARG A 15 1.48 14.70 -24.22
N ILE A 16 0.91 15.86 -23.89
CA ILE A 16 1.04 16.45 -22.56
C ILE A 16 0.16 15.71 -21.56
N ARG A 17 0.63 15.56 -20.31
CA ARG A 17 -0.20 15.05 -19.22
C ARG A 17 -1.36 16.02 -18.94
N ARG A 18 -2.52 15.46 -18.60
CA ARG A 18 -3.76 16.25 -18.41
C ARG A 18 -3.82 17.07 -17.12
N ASP A 19 -2.95 16.77 -16.16
CA ASP A 19 -2.83 17.46 -14.86
C ASP A 19 -1.80 18.60 -14.91
N VAL A 20 -1.20 18.82 -16.08
CA VAL A 20 -0.23 19.89 -16.27
C VAL A 20 -0.95 21.21 -16.38
N LEU A 21 -0.67 22.06 -15.40
CA LEU A 21 -1.08 23.45 -15.37
C LEU A 21 0.14 24.31 -15.65
N PHE A 22 -0.05 25.41 -16.38
CA PHE A 22 1.01 26.37 -16.62
C PHE A 22 0.53 27.80 -16.36
N THR A 23 1.34 28.56 -15.65
CA THR A 23 1.00 29.92 -15.19
C THR A 23 2.09 30.92 -15.56
N GLU A 24 1.68 32.14 -15.89
CA GLU A 24 2.60 33.23 -16.20
C GLU A 24 3.35 33.67 -14.94
N THR A 25 4.64 33.92 -15.09
CA THR A 25 5.51 34.47 -14.05
C THR A 25 6.24 35.71 -14.60
N PRO A 26 6.76 36.61 -13.75
CA PRO A 26 7.48 37.80 -14.21
C PRO A 26 8.64 37.51 -15.19
N ASP A 27 9.25 36.32 -15.07
CA ASP A 27 10.41 35.92 -15.87
C ASP A 27 10.08 34.86 -16.94
N GLY A 28 8.82 34.44 -17.11
CA GLY A 28 8.43 33.39 -18.07
C GLY A 28 7.21 32.57 -17.64
N VAL A 29 7.33 31.24 -17.60
CA VAL A 29 6.21 30.33 -17.31
C VAL A 29 6.60 29.27 -16.28
N LEU A 30 5.68 28.97 -15.37
CA LEU A 30 5.78 27.86 -14.41
C LEU A 30 4.85 26.74 -14.86
N PHE A 31 5.40 25.55 -15.08
CA PHE A 31 4.63 24.32 -15.24
C PHE A 31 4.54 23.61 -13.89
N HIS A 32 3.37 23.09 -13.54
CA HIS A 32 3.20 22.26 -12.36
C HIS A 32 2.13 21.18 -12.58
N ASN A 33 2.27 20.07 -11.85
CA ASN A 33 1.33 18.96 -11.78
C ASN A 33 1.20 18.47 -10.33
N SER A 34 0.64 17.28 -10.09
CA SER A 34 0.54 16.72 -8.73
C SER A 34 1.89 16.38 -8.10
N ASP A 35 2.89 16.11 -8.93
CA ASP A 35 4.18 15.54 -8.52
C ASP A 35 5.25 16.62 -8.32
N GLY A 36 5.07 17.81 -8.90
CA GLY A 36 5.99 18.92 -8.77
C GLY A 36 5.80 20.00 -9.83
N GLY A 37 6.86 20.79 -10.07
CA GLY A 37 6.83 21.85 -11.07
C GLY A 37 8.22 22.30 -11.51
N PHE A 38 8.29 22.94 -12.67
CA PHE A 38 9.51 23.55 -13.20
C PHE A 38 9.22 24.88 -13.89
N ARG A 39 10.20 25.80 -13.83
CA ARG A 39 10.09 27.13 -14.42
C ARG A 39 10.92 27.23 -15.69
N LEU A 40 10.33 27.76 -16.76
CA LEU A 40 11.05 28.21 -17.95
C LEU A 40 11.21 29.73 -17.91
N THR A 41 12.47 30.17 -17.87
CA THR A 41 12.82 31.59 -17.81
C THR A 41 13.07 32.13 -19.21
N ALA A 42 12.03 32.72 -19.81
CA ALA A 42 12.12 33.57 -20.99
C ALA A 42 10.87 34.45 -21.09
N ARG A 43 11.04 35.74 -21.42
CA ARG A 43 9.94 36.73 -21.45
C ARG A 43 8.75 36.34 -22.34
N THR A 44 8.98 35.57 -23.40
CA THR A 44 7.93 35.11 -24.32
C THR A 44 7.46 33.69 -24.06
N ALA A 45 8.01 33.02 -23.04
CA ALA A 45 7.76 31.60 -22.78
C ALA A 45 6.29 31.29 -22.49
N TYR A 46 5.60 32.14 -21.72
CA TYR A 46 4.18 31.94 -21.41
C TYR A 46 3.32 32.00 -22.68
N ARG A 47 3.44 33.09 -23.46
CA ARG A 47 2.74 33.23 -24.75
C ARG A 47 3.04 32.07 -25.70
N PHE A 48 4.29 31.61 -25.73
CA PHE A 48 4.71 30.48 -26.56
C PHE A 48 4.07 29.16 -26.08
N ALA A 49 4.08 28.90 -24.77
CA ALA A 49 3.43 27.74 -24.17
C ALA A 49 1.91 27.73 -24.47
N THR A 50 1.23 28.87 -24.33
CA THR A 50 -0.21 29.01 -24.66
C THR A 50 -0.52 28.63 -26.10
N LEU A 51 0.41 28.84 -27.04
CA LEU A 51 0.23 28.48 -28.44
C LEU A 51 0.53 27.01 -28.71
N ILE A 52 1.63 26.47 -28.17
CA ILE A 52 2.10 25.12 -28.53
C ILE A 52 1.43 24.03 -27.69
N VAL A 53 1.27 24.24 -26.38
CA VAL A 53 0.77 23.23 -25.43
C VAL A 53 -0.59 22.63 -25.84
N PRO A 54 -1.59 23.41 -26.28
CA PRO A 54 -2.88 22.86 -26.72
C PRO A 54 -2.80 21.88 -27.90
N HIS A 55 -1.71 21.92 -28.67
CA HIS A 55 -1.50 21.03 -29.82
C HIS A 55 -0.67 19.79 -29.48
N LEU A 56 -0.17 19.67 -28.24
CA LEU A 56 0.54 18.48 -27.76
C LEU A 56 -0.45 17.37 -27.37
N THR A 57 -1.28 16.95 -28.33
CA THR A 57 -2.33 15.93 -28.15
C THR A 57 -1.83 14.51 -28.45
N GLY A 58 -0.62 14.36 -28.98
CA GLY A 58 -0.09 13.12 -29.52
C GLY A 58 -0.59 12.78 -30.93
N GLU A 59 -1.47 13.60 -31.52
CA GLU A 59 -1.98 13.37 -32.89
C GLU A 59 -0.97 13.78 -33.97
N HIS A 60 -0.16 14.81 -33.71
CA HIS A 60 0.80 15.37 -34.66
C HIS A 60 2.24 15.16 -34.17
N THR A 61 3.16 14.93 -35.10
CA THR A 61 4.60 14.94 -34.81
C THR A 61 5.09 16.36 -34.54
N VAL A 62 6.22 16.52 -33.86
CA VAL A 62 6.85 17.83 -33.71
C VAL A 62 7.17 18.46 -35.07
N THR A 63 7.53 17.66 -36.07
CA THR A 63 7.73 18.13 -37.44
C THR A 63 6.46 18.71 -38.04
N GLU A 64 5.33 18.02 -37.90
CA GLU A 64 4.01 18.48 -38.36
C GLU A 64 3.59 19.77 -37.64
N LEU A 65 3.75 19.83 -36.31
CA LEU A 65 3.49 21.03 -35.51
C LEU A 65 4.37 22.23 -35.89
N CYS A 66 5.56 21.96 -36.45
CA CYS A 66 6.52 22.98 -36.85
C CYS A 66 6.42 23.37 -38.33
N GLN A 67 5.45 22.85 -39.08
CA GLN A 67 5.26 23.22 -40.48
C GLN A 67 5.00 24.73 -40.61
N GLY A 68 5.76 25.40 -41.49
CA GLY A 68 5.67 26.85 -41.70
C GLY A 68 6.38 27.71 -40.65
N LEU A 69 7.00 27.14 -39.62
CA LEU A 69 7.81 27.88 -38.64
C LEU A 69 9.25 28.12 -39.15
N GLY A 70 9.90 29.20 -38.70
CA GLY A 70 11.33 29.45 -38.95
C GLY A 70 12.25 28.63 -38.03
N ASP A 71 13.55 28.63 -38.29
CA ASP A 71 14.55 27.86 -37.52
C ASP A 71 14.54 28.19 -36.02
N THR A 72 14.43 29.47 -35.67
CA THR A 72 14.38 29.92 -34.28
C THR A 72 13.17 29.34 -33.55
N GLN A 73 11.98 29.37 -34.17
CA GLN A 73 10.77 28.83 -33.58
C GLN A 73 10.83 27.31 -33.46
N ARG A 74 11.37 26.61 -34.47
CA ARG A 74 11.59 25.15 -34.40
C ARG A 74 12.48 24.76 -33.23
N ALA A 75 13.58 25.48 -33.03
CA ALA A 75 14.47 25.26 -31.90
C ALA A 75 13.75 25.48 -30.55
N MET A 76 12.90 26.51 -30.43
CA MET A 76 12.09 26.74 -29.23
C MET A 76 11.09 25.61 -28.95
N VAL A 77 10.40 25.10 -29.99
CA VAL A 77 9.48 23.95 -29.83
C VAL A 77 10.27 22.72 -29.39
N GLY A 78 11.41 22.46 -30.03
CA GLY A 78 12.29 21.35 -29.68
C GLY A 78 12.74 21.37 -28.22
N GLU A 79 13.21 22.52 -27.74
CA GLU A 79 13.62 22.69 -26.33
C GLU A 79 12.45 22.53 -25.35
N LEU A 80 11.28 23.07 -25.67
CA LEU A 80 10.10 22.94 -24.81
C LEU A 80 9.66 21.47 -24.70
N VAL A 81 9.48 20.78 -25.83
CA VAL A 81 9.04 19.38 -25.86
C VAL A 81 10.06 18.48 -25.16
N LYS A 82 11.35 18.69 -25.43
CA LYS A 82 12.43 17.97 -24.74
C LYS A 82 12.37 18.18 -23.23
N THR A 83 12.21 19.42 -22.77
CA THR A 83 12.12 19.72 -21.33
C THR A 83 10.88 19.06 -20.71
N LEU A 84 9.75 19.06 -21.41
CA LEU A 84 8.53 18.39 -20.94
C LEU A 84 8.72 16.87 -20.83
N TYR A 85 9.47 16.24 -21.74
CA TYR A 85 9.82 14.82 -21.65
C TYR A 85 10.77 14.53 -20.50
N GLU A 86 11.86 15.29 -20.36
CA GLU A 86 12.85 15.10 -19.30
C GLU A 86 12.28 15.27 -17.89
N ARG A 87 11.15 15.97 -17.75
CA ARG A 87 10.46 16.24 -16.49
C ARG A 87 9.21 15.38 -16.27
N ASP A 88 8.89 14.47 -17.19
CA ASP A 88 7.66 13.65 -17.17
C ASP A 88 6.35 14.46 -17.21
N PHE A 89 6.37 15.63 -17.86
CA PHE A 89 5.17 16.47 -18.11
C PHE A 89 4.51 16.14 -19.45
N ALA A 90 5.24 15.52 -20.38
CA ALA A 90 4.71 14.98 -21.62
C ALA A 90 5.38 13.64 -21.93
N ARG A 91 4.76 12.84 -22.80
CA ARG A 91 5.33 11.61 -23.36
C ARG A 91 5.30 11.60 -24.88
N SER A 92 6.19 10.85 -25.50
CA SER A 92 6.08 10.54 -26.93
C SER A 92 5.14 9.36 -27.10
N VAL A 93 4.05 9.54 -27.85
CA VAL A 93 3.15 8.43 -28.18
C VAL A 93 3.64 7.71 -29.44
N ALA A 94 3.44 6.40 -29.49
CA ALA A 94 3.78 5.58 -30.66
C ALA A 94 2.90 5.94 -31.87
N GLU A 95 3.35 5.58 -33.08
CA GLU A 95 2.56 5.79 -34.28
C GLU A 95 1.25 4.98 -34.25
N PRO A 96 0.14 5.52 -34.81
CA PRO A 96 -1.12 4.79 -34.90
C PRO A 96 -1.01 3.43 -35.62
N ALA A 97 -0.04 3.28 -36.52
CA ALA A 97 0.23 2.03 -37.23
C ALA A 97 0.96 0.99 -36.35
N ASP A 98 1.82 1.42 -35.41
CA ASP A 98 2.45 0.56 -34.41
C ASP A 98 1.52 0.24 -33.24
N ALA A 99 0.56 1.12 -32.94
CA ALA A 99 -0.63 0.83 -32.12
C ALA A 99 -1.64 -0.09 -32.84
N GLY A 100 -1.36 -0.43 -34.11
CA GLY A 100 -2.19 -1.24 -35.00
C GLY A 100 -2.26 -2.71 -34.57
N ARG A 101 -3.11 -2.97 -33.56
CA ARG A 101 -3.80 -4.23 -33.21
C ARG A 101 -4.49 -4.15 -31.84
N ALA A 102 -4.33 -3.05 -31.10
CA ALA A 102 -5.08 -2.83 -29.86
C ALA A 102 -6.59 -2.78 -30.18
N ALA A 103 -7.37 -3.63 -29.52
CA ALA A 103 -8.82 -3.60 -29.65
C ALA A 103 -9.33 -2.23 -29.18
N ALA A 104 -10.09 -1.54 -30.03
CA ALA A 104 -10.78 -0.32 -29.65
C ALA A 104 -12.13 -0.71 -28.99
N PRO A 105 -12.57 -0.01 -27.93
CA PRO A 105 -13.87 -0.25 -27.34
C PRO A 105 -15.00 0.03 -28.35
N PRO A 106 -16.12 -0.71 -28.27
CA PRO A 106 -17.31 -0.38 -29.04
C PRO A 106 -17.73 1.09 -28.86
N PRO A 107 -18.32 1.76 -29.86
CA PRO A 107 -18.58 3.21 -29.81
C PRO A 107 -19.37 3.67 -28.58
N ASP A 108 -20.38 2.92 -28.15
CA ASP A 108 -21.18 3.25 -26.97
C ASP A 108 -20.35 3.11 -25.68
N VAL A 109 -19.52 2.08 -25.59
CA VAL A 109 -18.59 1.86 -24.47
C VAL A 109 -17.54 2.98 -24.43
N ALA A 110 -16.98 3.35 -25.59
CA ALA A 110 -16.03 4.44 -25.71
C ALA A 110 -16.64 5.77 -25.28
N ARG A 111 -17.90 6.05 -25.67
CA ARG A 111 -18.63 7.25 -25.28
C ARG A 111 -18.93 7.28 -23.79
N ARG A 112 -19.52 6.21 -23.24
CA ARG A 112 -19.95 6.17 -21.82
C ARG A 112 -18.76 6.26 -20.87
N PHE A 113 -17.68 5.54 -21.17
CA PHE A 113 -16.50 5.45 -20.31
C PHE A 113 -15.33 6.29 -20.82
N ALA A 114 -15.62 7.32 -21.63
CA ALA A 114 -14.62 8.30 -22.06
C ALA A 114 -13.82 8.88 -20.89
N PRO A 115 -14.41 9.20 -19.71
CA PRO A 115 -13.65 9.65 -18.55
C PRO A 115 -12.65 8.61 -18.00
N GLN A 116 -13.00 7.32 -17.97
CA GLN A 116 -12.11 6.26 -17.50
C GLN A 116 -10.98 5.96 -18.49
N ILE A 117 -11.28 5.97 -19.79
CA ILE A 117 -10.27 5.83 -20.86
C ILE A 117 -9.32 7.02 -20.81
N ALA A 118 -9.86 8.23 -20.65
CA ALA A 118 -9.11 9.46 -20.43
C ALA A 118 -8.19 9.38 -19.20
N TYR A 119 -8.67 8.77 -18.13
CA TYR A 119 -7.89 8.55 -16.91
C TYR A 119 -6.75 7.55 -17.15
N ALA A 120 -7.00 6.42 -17.81
CA ALA A 120 -5.95 5.48 -18.18
C ALA A 120 -4.88 6.13 -19.07
N ASP A 121 -5.32 6.92 -20.06
CA ASP A 121 -4.46 7.69 -20.98
C ASP A 121 -3.59 8.73 -20.25
N HIS A 122 -4.03 9.20 -19.09
CA HIS A 122 -3.23 10.11 -18.28
C HIS A 122 -1.93 9.46 -17.78
N TYR A 123 -2.00 8.18 -17.39
CA TYR A 123 -0.90 7.50 -16.71
C TYR A 123 -0.12 6.52 -17.60
N ALA A 124 -0.73 6.06 -18.70
CA ALA A 124 -0.10 5.05 -19.54
C ALA A 124 -0.57 5.11 -21.00
N ASP A 125 0.21 4.51 -21.91
CA ASP A 125 -0.17 4.34 -23.33
C ASP A 125 -1.39 3.40 -23.51
N ASP A 126 -1.76 3.06 -24.76
CA ASP A 126 -2.76 2.02 -25.06
C ASP A 126 -4.05 2.06 -24.21
N ALA A 127 -4.51 3.27 -23.84
CA ALA A 127 -5.49 3.48 -22.79
C ALA A 127 -6.79 2.71 -23.01
N GLU A 128 -7.22 2.64 -24.27
CA GLU A 128 -8.38 1.87 -24.71
C GLU A 128 -8.22 0.37 -24.46
N ALA A 129 -7.08 -0.22 -24.84
CA ALA A 129 -6.81 -1.63 -24.56
C ALA A 129 -6.64 -1.90 -23.06
N ARG A 130 -6.02 -0.98 -22.30
CA ARG A 130 -5.92 -1.09 -20.84
C ARG A 130 -7.30 -1.06 -20.19
N PHE A 131 -8.17 -0.15 -20.64
CA PHE A 131 -9.55 -0.06 -20.20
C PHE A 131 -10.34 -1.33 -20.54
N LEU A 132 -10.20 -1.86 -21.76
CA LEU A 132 -10.85 -3.11 -22.17
C LEU A 132 -10.43 -4.29 -21.30
N ARG A 133 -9.14 -4.41 -20.95
CA ARG A 133 -8.70 -5.45 -19.99
C ARG A 133 -9.42 -5.36 -18.65
N PHE A 134 -9.57 -4.16 -18.09
CA PHE A 134 -10.36 -3.97 -16.87
C PHE A 134 -11.83 -4.31 -17.09
N ARG A 135 -12.43 -3.82 -18.18
CA ARG A 135 -13.83 -4.07 -18.51
C ARG A 135 -14.14 -5.57 -18.64
N ASP A 136 -13.24 -6.32 -19.27
CA ASP A 136 -13.40 -7.75 -19.53
C ASP A 136 -13.01 -8.62 -18.31
N THR A 137 -12.40 -8.02 -17.27
CA THR A 137 -12.09 -8.71 -16.02
C THR A 137 -13.37 -9.08 -15.29
N ARG A 138 -13.51 -10.34 -14.92
CA ARG A 138 -14.65 -10.84 -14.15
C ARG A 138 -14.37 -10.74 -12.67
N VAL A 139 -15.16 -9.95 -11.95
CA VAL A 139 -14.92 -9.62 -10.54
C VAL A 139 -16.00 -10.22 -9.64
N ALA A 140 -15.61 -11.01 -8.64
CA ALA A 140 -16.49 -11.51 -7.58
C ALA A 140 -16.31 -10.67 -6.30
N VAL A 141 -17.40 -10.14 -5.76
CA VAL A 141 -17.43 -9.39 -4.50
C VAL A 141 -18.05 -10.27 -3.41
N LEU A 142 -17.20 -10.79 -2.54
CA LEU A 142 -17.54 -11.67 -1.42
C LEU A 142 -17.76 -10.85 -0.15
N GLY A 143 -18.92 -10.24 -0.07
CA GLY A 143 -19.44 -9.63 1.14
C GLY A 143 -20.91 -9.27 1.02
N GLU A 144 -21.52 -8.99 2.17
CA GLU A 144 -22.94 -8.67 2.30
C GLU A 144 -23.12 -7.32 3.02
N ASP A 145 -22.02 -6.60 3.24
CA ASP A 145 -22.00 -5.31 3.92
C ASP A 145 -22.14 -4.13 2.94
N ALA A 146 -22.31 -2.93 3.48
CA ALA A 146 -22.37 -1.71 2.66
C ALA A 146 -21.09 -1.49 1.84
N VAL A 147 -19.92 -1.95 2.32
CA VAL A 147 -18.66 -1.90 1.56
C VAL A 147 -18.73 -2.76 0.30
N ALA A 148 -19.24 -4.00 0.38
CA ALA A 148 -19.45 -4.85 -0.80
C ALA A 148 -20.34 -4.18 -1.84
N ARG A 149 -21.47 -3.61 -1.39
CA ARG A 149 -22.41 -2.88 -2.25
C ARG A 149 -21.74 -1.70 -2.97
N TRP A 150 -21.01 -0.86 -2.24
CA TRP A 150 -20.29 0.27 -2.83
C TRP A 150 -19.15 -0.16 -3.75
N CYS A 151 -18.47 -1.27 -3.45
CA CYS A 151 -17.48 -1.86 -4.34
C CYS A 151 -18.12 -2.31 -5.66
N ALA A 152 -19.23 -3.05 -5.61
CA ALA A 152 -19.96 -3.48 -6.80
C ALA A 152 -20.48 -2.30 -7.64
N LEU A 153 -21.06 -1.27 -7.00
CA LEU A 153 -21.44 -0.03 -7.68
C LEU A 153 -20.25 0.66 -8.35
N SER A 154 -19.12 0.75 -7.65
CA SER A 154 -17.90 1.35 -8.18
C SER A 154 -17.39 0.60 -9.41
N LEU A 155 -17.40 -0.74 -9.39
CA LEU A 155 -17.00 -1.57 -10.52
C LEU A 155 -17.88 -1.31 -11.76
N VAL A 156 -19.20 -1.30 -11.60
CA VAL A 156 -20.14 -1.03 -12.70
C VAL A 156 -19.95 0.39 -13.24
N ARG A 157 -19.90 1.40 -12.36
CA ARG A 157 -19.72 2.82 -12.73
C ARG A 157 -18.40 3.10 -13.45
N ASN A 158 -17.37 2.31 -13.16
CA ASN A 158 -16.07 2.43 -13.83
C ASN A 158 -15.94 1.55 -15.07
N GLY A 159 -16.92 0.70 -15.38
CA GLY A 159 -17.00 0.00 -16.66
C GLY A 159 -16.72 -1.50 -16.64
N CYS A 160 -16.62 -2.13 -15.47
CA CYS A 160 -16.54 -3.59 -15.34
C CYS A 160 -17.79 -4.25 -15.92
N ALA A 161 -17.62 -5.18 -16.87
CA ALA A 161 -18.75 -5.79 -17.58
C ALA A 161 -19.38 -6.97 -16.82
N THR A 162 -18.66 -7.62 -15.91
CA THR A 162 -19.18 -8.78 -15.18
C THR A 162 -18.84 -8.70 -13.70
N VAL A 163 -19.88 -8.56 -12.86
CA VAL A 163 -19.75 -8.47 -11.40
C VAL A 163 -20.58 -9.56 -10.73
N GLY A 164 -19.94 -10.44 -9.98
CA GLY A 164 -20.60 -11.42 -9.12
C GLY A 164 -20.79 -10.87 -7.71
N VAL A 165 -21.99 -10.94 -7.16
CA VAL A 165 -22.32 -10.49 -5.79
C VAL A 165 -22.96 -11.61 -4.99
N LEU A 166 -22.71 -11.65 -3.68
CA LEU A 166 -23.38 -12.60 -2.78
C LEU A 166 -24.89 -12.29 -2.67
N PRO A 167 -25.75 -13.29 -2.43
CA PRO A 167 -27.20 -13.09 -2.32
C PRO A 167 -27.63 -12.07 -1.25
N GLY A 168 -26.89 -11.98 -0.13
CA GLY A 168 -27.17 -11.07 0.97
C GLY A 168 -26.65 -9.65 0.78
N ALA A 169 -25.92 -9.36 -0.31
CA ALA A 169 -25.59 -7.98 -0.65
C ALA A 169 -26.85 -7.25 -1.14
N ASP A 170 -27.08 -6.02 -0.67
CA ASP A 170 -28.11 -5.13 -1.22
C ASP A 170 -27.73 -4.72 -2.66
N ALA A 171 -28.05 -5.61 -3.60
CA ALA A 171 -27.66 -5.53 -5.00
C ALA A 171 -28.72 -4.86 -5.89
N GLU A 172 -29.84 -4.39 -5.34
CA GLU A 172 -30.88 -3.69 -6.10
C GLU A 172 -30.31 -2.45 -6.79
N GLU A 173 -29.58 -1.58 -6.06
CA GLU A 173 -28.95 -0.39 -6.66
C GLU A 173 -27.89 -0.78 -7.70
N VAL A 174 -27.13 -1.86 -7.46
CA VAL A 174 -26.10 -2.35 -8.39
C VAL A 174 -26.74 -2.81 -9.71
N ARG A 175 -27.86 -3.54 -9.63
CA ARG A 175 -28.61 -3.99 -10.82
C ARG A 175 -29.25 -2.83 -11.56
N ALA A 176 -29.76 -1.82 -10.85
CA ALA A 176 -30.30 -0.61 -11.47
C ALA A 176 -29.21 0.14 -12.27
N GLU A 177 -28.04 0.36 -11.69
CA GLU A 177 -26.91 0.99 -12.37
C GLU A 177 -26.44 0.17 -13.59
N ALA A 178 -26.42 -1.16 -13.49
CA ALA A 178 -26.10 -2.03 -14.62
C ALA A 178 -27.14 -1.94 -15.74
N ALA A 179 -28.44 -1.87 -15.39
CA ALA A 179 -29.51 -1.71 -16.35
C ALA A 179 -29.43 -0.36 -17.10
N GLU A 180 -29.04 0.72 -16.41
CA GLU A 180 -28.78 2.01 -17.05
C GLU A 180 -27.61 1.93 -18.05
N ALA A 181 -26.52 1.25 -17.70
CA ALA A 181 -25.41 1.03 -18.62
C ALA A 181 -25.83 0.21 -19.85
N VAL A 182 -26.63 -0.85 -19.66
CA VAL A 182 -27.18 -1.68 -20.75
C VAL A 182 -28.08 -0.86 -21.67
N ALA A 183 -28.95 -0.01 -21.11
CA ALA A 183 -29.81 0.88 -21.89
C ALA A 183 -29.00 1.91 -22.71
N ASP A 184 -27.82 2.28 -22.24
CA ASP A 184 -26.87 3.17 -22.91
C ASP A 184 -25.94 2.45 -23.92
N GLY A 185 -26.26 1.20 -24.29
CA GLY A 185 -25.51 0.41 -25.27
C GLY A 185 -24.26 -0.27 -24.70
N CYS A 186 -24.08 -0.29 -23.39
CA CYS A 186 -22.91 -0.87 -22.71
C CYS A 186 -23.31 -2.14 -21.95
N PRO A 187 -23.06 -3.35 -22.48
CA PRO A 187 -23.42 -4.60 -21.78
C PRO A 187 -22.75 -4.70 -20.40
N VAL A 188 -23.55 -4.95 -19.37
CA VAL A 188 -23.09 -5.22 -18.00
C VAL A 188 -23.95 -6.35 -17.43
N GLU A 189 -23.31 -7.30 -16.78
CA GLU A 189 -23.94 -8.45 -16.15
C GLU A 189 -23.63 -8.47 -14.65
N VAL A 190 -24.68 -8.43 -13.83
CA VAL A 190 -24.60 -8.59 -12.37
C VAL A 190 -25.12 -9.97 -12.01
N ARG A 191 -24.23 -10.89 -11.63
CA ARG A 191 -24.54 -12.28 -11.30
C ARG A 191 -24.70 -12.46 -9.80
N THR A 192 -25.65 -13.30 -9.40
CA THR A 192 -25.75 -13.74 -8.00
C THR A 192 -24.91 -15.01 -7.80
N LEU A 193 -24.00 -14.95 -6.84
CA LEU A 193 -23.13 -16.06 -6.43
C LEU A 193 -23.90 -17.08 -5.56
N PRO A 194 -23.46 -18.35 -5.46
CA PRO A 194 -24.22 -19.42 -4.79
C PRO A 194 -24.24 -19.35 -3.25
N GLY A 195 -23.84 -18.22 -2.64
CA GLY A 195 -23.75 -18.06 -1.18
C GLY A 195 -22.49 -18.67 -0.57
N HIS A 196 -22.19 -18.38 0.70
CA HIS A 196 -20.99 -18.86 1.38
C HIS A 196 -21.26 -20.18 2.16
N PRO A 197 -20.25 -21.04 2.40
CA PRO A 197 -18.83 -20.89 2.04
C PRO A 197 -18.57 -21.10 0.54
N LEU A 198 -17.64 -20.31 -0.03
CA LEU A 198 -17.18 -20.41 -1.42
C LEU A 198 -15.72 -20.84 -1.47
N GLY A 199 -15.43 -21.85 -2.27
CA GLY A 199 -14.07 -22.21 -2.68
C GLY A 199 -13.74 -21.69 -4.08
N TRP A 200 -12.51 -21.91 -4.54
CA TRP A 200 -12.06 -21.51 -5.88
C TRP A 200 -12.86 -22.16 -7.01
N ASP A 201 -13.39 -23.37 -6.82
CA ASP A 201 -14.25 -24.03 -7.81
C ASP A 201 -15.53 -23.24 -8.08
N GLY A 202 -16.15 -22.68 -7.02
CA GLY A 202 -17.31 -21.79 -7.14
C GLY A 202 -16.98 -20.40 -7.66
N LEU A 203 -15.70 -20.09 -7.81
CA LEU A 203 -15.16 -18.82 -8.31
C LEU A 203 -14.35 -19.01 -9.61
N ALA A 204 -14.50 -20.17 -10.26
CA ALA A 204 -13.68 -20.54 -11.42
C ALA A 204 -13.82 -19.57 -12.58
N GLU A 205 -14.98 -18.91 -12.72
CA GLU A 205 -15.23 -17.93 -13.78
C GLU A 205 -14.67 -16.53 -13.48
N TYR A 206 -14.20 -16.27 -12.25
CA TYR A 206 -13.76 -14.95 -11.82
C TYR A 206 -12.23 -14.89 -11.73
N GLU A 207 -11.68 -13.78 -12.23
CA GLU A 207 -10.25 -13.50 -12.24
C GLU A 207 -9.86 -12.65 -11.04
N PHE A 208 -10.79 -11.83 -10.54
CA PHE A 208 -10.57 -10.96 -9.40
C PHE A 208 -11.60 -11.24 -8.31
N VAL A 209 -11.14 -11.47 -7.09
CA VAL A 209 -11.99 -11.74 -5.93
C VAL A 209 -11.73 -10.68 -4.88
N VAL A 210 -12.77 -9.91 -4.54
CA VAL A 210 -12.76 -8.92 -3.46
C VAL A 210 -13.48 -9.51 -2.27
N VAL A 211 -12.89 -9.48 -1.07
CA VAL A 211 -13.54 -9.97 0.16
C VAL A 211 -13.81 -8.81 1.10
N THR A 212 -15.04 -8.66 1.58
CA THR A 212 -15.45 -7.64 2.56
C THR A 212 -16.28 -8.26 3.69
N GLY A 213 -16.78 -7.44 4.61
CA GLY A 213 -17.54 -7.89 5.79
C GLY A 213 -16.87 -7.59 7.13
N GLY A 214 -15.97 -6.61 7.19
CA GLY A 214 -15.32 -6.17 8.43
C GLY A 214 -14.69 -7.32 9.22
N ALA A 215 -15.19 -7.58 10.44
CA ALA A 215 -14.73 -8.67 11.30
C ALA A 215 -15.07 -10.08 10.77
N ALA A 216 -16.06 -10.22 9.88
CA ALA A 216 -16.44 -11.50 9.26
C ALA A 216 -15.59 -11.83 8.02
N ALA A 217 -14.95 -10.83 7.39
CA ALA A 217 -14.15 -11.02 6.18
C ALA A 217 -13.04 -12.08 6.31
N PRO A 218 -12.27 -12.15 7.43
CA PRO A 218 -11.26 -13.19 7.63
C PRO A 218 -11.79 -14.63 7.51
N ALA A 219 -13.01 -14.91 7.97
CA ALA A 219 -13.61 -16.24 7.92
C ALA A 219 -13.93 -16.68 6.47
N ARG A 220 -14.24 -15.73 5.59
CA ARG A 220 -14.42 -15.95 4.14
C ARG A 220 -13.09 -16.03 3.40
N LEU A 221 -12.11 -15.24 3.82
CA LEU A 221 -10.81 -15.10 3.17
C LEU A 221 -9.87 -16.27 3.42
N LEU A 222 -9.77 -16.72 4.67
CA LEU A 222 -8.78 -17.72 5.09
C LEU A 222 -8.94 -19.08 4.38
N PRO A 223 -10.15 -19.60 4.10
CA PRO A 223 -10.33 -20.80 3.28
C PRO A 223 -9.75 -20.64 1.86
N LEU A 224 -9.97 -19.51 1.20
CA LEU A 224 -9.42 -19.22 -0.14
C LEU A 224 -7.89 -19.15 -0.11
N LEU A 225 -7.32 -18.50 0.91
CA LEU A 225 -5.87 -18.44 1.10
C LEU A 225 -5.27 -19.82 1.37
N ARG A 226 -5.93 -20.66 2.18
CA ARG A 226 -5.51 -22.04 2.49
C ARG A 226 -5.53 -22.95 1.27
N ALA A 227 -6.53 -22.79 0.40
CA ALA A 227 -6.62 -23.55 -0.85
C ALA A 227 -5.52 -23.14 -1.86
N GLY A 228 -4.87 -21.99 -1.66
CA GLY A 228 -3.90 -21.43 -2.58
C GLY A 228 -4.58 -20.65 -3.71
N ILE A 229 -4.09 -19.44 -3.99
CA ILE A 229 -4.63 -18.61 -5.08
C ILE A 229 -4.21 -19.25 -6.41
N PRO A 230 -5.15 -19.64 -7.29
CA PRO A 230 -4.82 -20.20 -8.59
C PRO A 230 -4.08 -19.19 -9.49
N GLU A 231 -3.33 -19.69 -10.46
CA GLU A 231 -2.73 -18.84 -11.50
C GLU A 231 -3.81 -18.01 -12.23
N GLY A 232 -3.45 -16.79 -12.60
CA GLY A 232 -4.36 -15.83 -13.25
C GLY A 232 -5.41 -15.21 -12.32
N ARG A 233 -5.45 -15.57 -11.03
CA ARG A 233 -6.40 -14.99 -10.06
C ARG A 233 -5.75 -14.04 -9.08
N THR A 234 -6.55 -13.05 -8.69
CA THR A 234 -6.20 -12.03 -7.72
C THR A 234 -7.21 -11.99 -6.59
N LEU A 235 -6.74 -11.79 -5.36
CA LEU A 235 -7.53 -11.76 -4.14
C LEU A 235 -7.20 -10.47 -3.36
N LEU A 236 -8.21 -9.64 -3.13
CA LEU A 236 -8.10 -8.36 -2.44
C LEU A 236 -9.05 -8.31 -1.23
N PRO A 237 -8.54 -8.30 0.01
CA PRO A 237 -9.38 -8.22 1.19
C PRO A 237 -9.55 -6.77 1.68
N ALA A 238 -10.75 -6.47 2.19
CA ALA A 238 -11.03 -5.39 3.13
C ALA A 238 -11.65 -5.97 4.40
N TRP A 239 -11.02 -5.73 5.54
CA TRP A 239 -11.39 -6.37 6.81
C TRP A 239 -11.16 -5.43 7.97
N SER A 240 -11.69 -5.76 9.15
CA SER A 240 -11.54 -4.94 10.35
C SER A 240 -10.50 -5.55 11.30
N TYR A 241 -9.66 -4.69 11.89
CA TYR A 241 -8.74 -5.05 12.95
C TYR A 241 -8.85 -4.02 14.10
N GLY A 242 -9.57 -4.37 15.16
CA GLY A 242 -9.91 -3.40 16.21
C GLY A 242 -10.74 -2.26 15.64
N ASN A 243 -10.24 -1.03 15.75
CA ASN A 243 -10.88 0.17 15.20
C ASN A 243 -10.44 0.51 13.77
N ASP A 244 -9.56 -0.29 13.18
CA ASP A 244 -8.97 -0.02 11.89
C ASP A 244 -9.71 -0.81 10.79
N ALA A 245 -10.06 -0.15 9.69
CA ALA A 245 -10.38 -0.79 8.43
C ALA A 245 -9.09 -1.02 7.64
N VAL A 246 -8.81 -2.26 7.27
CA VAL A 246 -7.58 -2.67 6.60
C VAL A 246 -7.92 -3.14 5.19
N VAL A 247 -7.34 -2.51 4.19
CA VAL A 247 -7.45 -2.91 2.77
C VAL A 247 -6.09 -3.45 2.30
N GLY A 248 -6.14 -4.60 1.63
CA GLY A 248 -4.96 -5.30 1.16
C GLY A 248 -4.42 -6.36 2.12
N PRO A 249 -3.33 -7.04 1.72
CA PRO A 249 -2.57 -6.79 0.49
C PRO A 249 -3.30 -7.32 -0.74
N LEU A 250 -2.98 -6.78 -1.92
CA LEU A 250 -3.33 -7.42 -3.19
C LEU A 250 -2.52 -8.72 -3.31
N MET A 251 -3.21 -9.86 -3.36
CA MET A 251 -2.57 -11.17 -3.42
C MET A 251 -2.84 -11.84 -4.76
N ALA A 252 -1.82 -12.41 -5.36
CA ALA A 252 -1.91 -13.30 -6.52
C ALA A 252 -1.05 -14.54 -6.32
N HIS A 253 -1.15 -15.51 -7.23
CA HIS A 253 -0.30 -16.70 -7.20
C HIS A 253 1.19 -16.33 -7.11
N GLY A 254 1.92 -16.98 -6.19
CA GLY A 254 3.37 -16.77 -6.00
C GLY A 254 3.78 -15.43 -5.36
N THR A 255 2.83 -14.54 -5.02
CA THR A 255 3.15 -13.26 -4.39
C THR A 255 3.53 -13.43 -2.91
N ALA A 256 4.59 -12.76 -2.48
CA ALA A 256 5.02 -12.73 -1.09
C ALA A 256 4.28 -11.63 -0.31
N GLY A 257 3.95 -11.89 0.96
CA GLY A 257 3.16 -10.96 1.79
C GLY A 257 1.66 -11.14 1.58
N CYS A 258 1.07 -12.14 2.24
CA CYS A 258 -0.36 -12.41 2.18
C CYS A 258 -1.11 -11.80 3.37
N TRP A 259 -2.44 -11.97 3.41
CA TRP A 259 -3.26 -11.54 4.54
C TRP A 259 -2.80 -12.12 5.89
N SER A 260 -2.30 -13.37 5.94
CA SER A 260 -1.76 -13.92 7.18
C SER A 260 -0.50 -13.18 7.66
N CYS A 261 0.36 -12.72 6.74
CA CYS A 261 1.46 -11.83 7.10
C CYS A 261 0.93 -10.53 7.70
N ALA A 262 -0.09 -9.93 7.07
CA ALA A 262 -0.71 -8.70 7.57
C ALA A 262 -1.26 -8.89 8.99
N ALA A 263 -2.05 -9.94 9.24
CA ALA A 263 -2.60 -10.26 10.55
C ALA A 263 -1.51 -10.49 11.62
N LEU A 264 -0.42 -11.19 11.28
CA LEU A 264 0.69 -11.43 12.21
C LEU A 264 1.48 -10.15 12.52
N ARG A 265 1.68 -9.27 11.53
CA ARG A 265 2.36 -7.98 11.70
C ARG A 265 1.52 -7.03 12.56
N LEU A 266 0.24 -6.87 12.23
CA LEU A 266 -0.72 -6.09 13.02
C LEU A 266 -0.82 -6.62 14.46
N GLY A 267 -0.88 -7.94 14.64
CA GLY A 267 -0.87 -8.58 15.95
C GLY A 267 0.39 -8.26 16.77
N SER A 268 1.54 -8.19 16.11
CA SER A 268 2.81 -7.84 16.76
C SER A 268 2.90 -6.35 17.09
N ALA A 269 2.42 -5.48 16.20
CA ALA A 269 2.55 -4.03 16.30
C ALA A 269 1.50 -3.36 17.19
N ARG A 270 0.24 -3.81 17.11
CA ARG A 270 -0.93 -3.18 17.75
C ARG A 270 -1.48 -3.98 18.94
N GLY A 271 -0.97 -5.19 19.18
CA GLY A 271 -1.20 -5.94 20.43
C GLY A 271 -2.57 -6.64 20.57
N GLY A 272 -2.87 -6.99 21.82
CA GLY A 272 -3.61 -8.19 22.25
C GLY A 272 -5.10 -8.31 21.91
N PRO A 273 -6.01 -7.41 22.31
CA PRO A 273 -7.45 -7.67 22.20
C PRO A 273 -7.95 -7.84 20.76
N ALA A 274 -7.48 -7.02 19.82
CA ALA A 274 -7.84 -7.12 18.42
C ALA A 274 -7.29 -8.41 17.78
N ALA A 275 -6.04 -8.78 18.08
CA ALA A 275 -5.48 -10.06 17.66
C ALA A 275 -6.25 -11.25 18.26
N ALA A 276 -6.54 -11.20 19.56
CA ALA A 276 -7.28 -12.24 20.25
C ALA A 276 -8.69 -12.38 19.69
N ALA A 277 -9.40 -11.28 19.42
CA ALA A 277 -10.71 -11.28 18.78
C ALA A 277 -10.65 -11.91 17.38
N LEU A 278 -9.68 -11.49 16.55
CA LEU A 278 -9.48 -12.04 15.21
C LEU A 278 -9.26 -13.55 15.24
N TRP A 279 -8.28 -14.01 16.03
CA TRP A 279 -7.93 -15.42 16.08
C TRP A 279 -9.00 -16.27 16.78
N SER A 280 -9.71 -15.72 17.77
CA SER A 280 -10.84 -16.39 18.42
C SER A 280 -12.01 -16.56 17.45
N ALA A 281 -12.36 -15.53 16.67
CA ALA A 281 -13.41 -15.61 15.66
C ALA A 281 -13.12 -16.69 14.60
N LEU A 282 -11.85 -16.84 14.21
CA LEU A 282 -11.42 -17.87 13.27
C LEU A 282 -11.37 -19.28 13.88
N ALA A 283 -11.07 -19.39 15.17
CA ALA A 283 -11.00 -20.66 15.88
C ALA A 283 -12.37 -21.15 16.37
N LEU A 284 -13.30 -20.24 16.60
CA LEU A 284 -14.65 -20.49 17.12
C LEU A 284 -15.69 -19.81 16.20
N PRO A 285 -15.97 -20.36 15.00
CA PRO A 285 -16.84 -19.71 14.01
C PRO A 285 -18.29 -19.48 14.49
N GLU A 286 -18.76 -20.30 15.44
CA GLU A 286 -20.09 -20.18 16.04
C GLU A 286 -20.14 -19.15 17.18
N ALA A 287 -18.99 -18.62 17.61
CA ALA A 287 -18.95 -17.59 18.64
C ALA A 287 -19.41 -16.24 18.04
N PRO A 288 -20.11 -15.40 18.82
CA PRO A 288 -20.41 -14.04 18.39
C PRO A 288 -19.12 -13.32 17.99
N LEU A 289 -19.13 -12.68 16.83
CA LEU A 289 -18.03 -11.82 16.43
C LEU A 289 -17.91 -10.68 17.43
N ALA A 290 -16.66 -10.29 17.74
CA ALA A 290 -16.44 -9.13 18.59
C ALA A 290 -17.12 -7.90 17.97
N GLU A 291 -17.94 -7.21 18.77
CA GLU A 291 -18.50 -5.93 18.37
C GLU A 291 -17.35 -4.94 18.15
N GLY A 292 -17.25 -4.46 16.91
CA GLY A 292 -16.27 -3.46 16.50
C GLY A 292 -16.97 -2.37 15.69
N PRO A 293 -16.31 -1.22 15.48
CA PRO A 293 -16.88 -0.14 14.70
C PRO A 293 -17.17 -0.63 13.28
N VAL A 294 -18.46 -0.63 12.93
CA VAL A 294 -18.91 -0.86 11.55
C VAL A 294 -18.83 0.48 10.83
N PRO A 295 -18.16 0.54 9.66
CA PRO A 295 -18.06 1.79 8.92
C PRO A 295 -19.44 2.31 8.56
N GLY A 296 -19.76 3.54 8.99
CA GLY A 296 -20.98 4.22 8.58
C GLY A 296 -21.06 4.42 7.06
N ARG A 297 -22.19 4.93 6.56
CA ARG A 297 -22.44 5.04 5.10
C ARG A 297 -21.32 5.76 4.33
N PRO A 298 -20.79 6.94 4.75
CA PRO A 298 -19.73 7.62 4.02
C PRO A 298 -18.43 6.82 3.98
N LEU A 299 -18.03 6.23 5.11
CA LEU A 299 -16.81 5.41 5.19
C LEU A 299 -16.94 4.12 4.37
N SER A 300 -18.11 3.48 4.41
CA SER A 300 -18.40 2.33 3.54
C SER A 300 -18.31 2.68 2.06
N ALA A 301 -18.78 3.88 1.65
CA ALA A 301 -18.65 4.35 0.28
C ALA A 301 -17.20 4.66 -0.09
N MET A 302 -16.41 5.25 0.80
CA MET A 302 -14.99 5.50 0.58
C MET A 302 -14.21 4.19 0.37
N ILE A 303 -14.38 3.22 1.28
CA ILE A 303 -13.69 1.92 1.19
C ILE A 303 -14.16 1.13 -0.04
N GLY A 304 -15.47 1.10 -0.32
CA GLY A 304 -16.01 0.41 -1.49
C GLY A 304 -15.48 1.00 -2.81
N ASN A 305 -15.45 2.33 -2.94
CA ASN A 305 -14.88 2.97 -4.12
C ASN A 305 -13.36 2.76 -4.23
N LEU A 306 -12.63 2.80 -3.11
CA LEU A 306 -11.21 2.45 -3.07
C LEU A 306 -10.96 1.04 -3.58
N LEU A 307 -11.77 0.05 -3.17
CA LEU A 307 -11.67 -1.32 -3.66
C LEU A 307 -11.94 -1.42 -5.16
N GLY A 308 -13.00 -0.79 -5.66
CA GLY A 308 -13.29 -0.74 -7.10
C GLY A 308 -12.14 -0.12 -7.89
N TYR A 309 -11.52 0.93 -7.33
CA TYR A 309 -10.38 1.60 -7.95
C TYR A 309 -9.10 0.77 -7.89
N GLU A 310 -8.86 0.02 -6.81
CA GLU A 310 -7.76 -0.96 -6.74
C GLU A 310 -7.89 -2.05 -7.80
N VAL A 311 -9.10 -2.56 -8.02
CA VAL A 311 -9.37 -3.51 -9.12
C VAL A 311 -9.07 -2.86 -10.47
N PHE A 312 -9.53 -1.62 -10.70
CA PHE A 312 -9.24 -0.88 -11.93
C PHE A 312 -7.73 -0.74 -12.18
N ARG A 313 -6.97 -0.33 -11.16
CA ARG A 313 -5.51 -0.19 -11.26
C ARG A 313 -4.85 -1.53 -11.60
N ALA A 314 -5.14 -2.57 -10.83
CA ALA A 314 -4.55 -3.88 -11.00
C ALA A 314 -4.89 -4.52 -12.36
N ALA A 315 -6.15 -4.49 -12.78
CA ALA A 315 -6.60 -5.15 -14.01
C ALA A 315 -6.24 -4.36 -15.28
N SER A 316 -6.34 -3.02 -15.25
CA SER A 316 -5.97 -2.21 -16.42
C SER A 316 -4.45 -2.13 -16.58
N GLY A 317 -3.69 -2.20 -15.49
CA GLY A 317 -2.24 -1.96 -15.50
C GLY A 317 -1.88 -0.54 -15.94
N SER A 318 -2.79 0.42 -15.76
CA SER A 318 -2.55 1.84 -16.05
C SER A 318 -1.73 2.49 -14.93
N LEU A 319 -1.90 2.00 -13.71
CA LEU A 319 -1.18 2.40 -12.51
C LEU A 319 -0.96 1.16 -11.64
N PRO A 320 0.15 1.09 -10.88
CA PRO A 320 0.30 0.05 -9.86
C PRO A 320 -0.81 0.21 -8.82
N ALA A 321 -1.40 -0.90 -8.40
CA ALA A 321 -2.35 -0.92 -7.29
C ALA A 321 -1.65 -0.49 -5.99
N GLU A 322 -2.31 0.34 -5.18
CA GLU A 322 -1.74 0.87 -3.95
C GLU A 322 -1.52 -0.21 -2.89
N THR A 323 -2.30 -1.30 -2.94
CA THR A 323 -2.21 -2.46 -2.05
C THR A 323 -1.24 -3.53 -2.56
N ALA A 324 -0.58 -3.32 -3.71
CA ALA A 324 0.47 -4.20 -4.20
C ALA A 324 1.68 -4.16 -3.25
N GLY A 325 1.86 -5.23 -2.46
CA GLY A 325 2.91 -5.32 -1.43
C GLY A 325 2.73 -4.33 -0.27
N ARG A 326 1.52 -3.80 -0.06
CA ARG A 326 1.20 -2.78 0.94
C ARG A 326 -0.15 -3.02 1.61
N LEU A 327 -0.34 -2.41 2.77
CA LEU A 327 -1.61 -2.27 3.45
C LEU A 327 -2.04 -0.82 3.44
N LEU A 328 -3.33 -0.59 3.22
CA LEU A 328 -3.98 0.69 3.51
C LEU A 328 -4.75 0.50 4.81
N VAL A 329 -4.36 1.22 5.85
CA VAL A 329 -4.98 1.14 7.18
C VAL A 329 -5.68 2.46 7.45
N GLN A 330 -6.99 2.40 7.63
CA GLN A 330 -7.83 3.56 7.88
C GLN A 330 -8.43 3.47 9.29
N ASP A 331 -8.17 4.47 10.12
CA ASP A 331 -8.84 4.61 11.41
C ASP A 331 -10.31 4.97 11.19
N THR A 332 -11.23 4.19 11.74
CA THR A 332 -12.67 4.37 11.50
C THR A 332 -13.27 5.59 12.20
N ALA A 333 -12.57 6.16 13.20
CA ALA A 333 -13.00 7.32 13.96
C ALA A 333 -12.39 8.63 13.44
N SER A 334 -11.08 8.68 13.22
CA SER A 334 -10.39 9.88 12.69
C SER A 334 -10.44 9.99 11.17
N LEU A 335 -10.70 8.87 10.48
CA LEU A 335 -10.62 8.73 9.02
C LEU A 335 -9.20 8.86 8.45
N ASP A 336 -8.17 8.92 9.30
CA ASP A 336 -6.78 8.95 8.87
C ASP A 336 -6.43 7.66 8.13
N VAL A 337 -5.75 7.81 6.99
CA VAL A 337 -5.31 6.69 6.16
C VAL A 337 -3.79 6.63 6.16
N THR A 338 -3.25 5.45 6.47
CA THR A 338 -1.82 5.17 6.38
C THR A 338 -1.57 4.04 5.39
N ALA A 339 -0.68 4.27 4.42
CA ALA A 339 -0.21 3.25 3.50
C ALA A 339 1.16 2.71 3.93
N GLU A 340 1.28 1.40 4.18
CA GLU A 340 2.51 0.79 4.68
C GLU A 340 2.97 -0.40 3.85
N PRO A 341 4.28 -0.56 3.60
CA PRO A 341 4.81 -1.77 2.98
C PRO A 341 4.56 -2.99 3.88
N LEU A 342 4.10 -4.09 3.28
CA LEU A 342 3.90 -5.35 3.97
C LEU A 342 5.08 -6.29 3.70
N LEU A 343 5.91 -6.48 4.71
CA LEU A 343 7.00 -7.45 4.63
C LEU A 343 6.50 -8.86 5.01
N PRO A 344 6.86 -9.91 4.24
CA PRO A 344 6.54 -11.29 4.58
C PRO A 344 6.89 -11.60 6.04
N HIS A 345 5.97 -12.25 6.74
CA HIS A 345 6.19 -12.62 8.12
C HIS A 345 6.95 -13.96 8.17
N PRO A 346 8.06 -14.09 8.92
CA PRO A 346 8.86 -15.33 8.95
C PRO A 346 8.09 -16.57 9.43
N ARG A 347 7.02 -16.38 10.21
CA ARG A 347 6.14 -17.47 10.69
C ARG A 347 4.88 -17.69 9.83
N CYS A 348 4.79 -17.05 8.66
CA CYS A 348 3.62 -17.21 7.81
C CYS A 348 3.57 -18.62 7.22
N PRO A 349 2.49 -19.41 7.42
CA PRO A 349 2.42 -20.77 6.89
C PRO A 349 2.19 -20.82 5.37
N PHE A 350 1.87 -19.68 4.73
CA PHE A 350 1.47 -19.63 3.32
C PHE A 350 2.55 -19.10 2.38
N CYS A 351 3.31 -18.10 2.81
CA CYS A 351 4.30 -17.42 1.97
C CYS A 351 5.58 -17.03 2.71
N ALA A 352 5.84 -17.61 3.90
CA ALA A 352 7.16 -17.46 4.49
C ALA A 352 8.20 -18.01 3.50
N PRO A 353 9.34 -17.32 3.32
CA PRO A 353 10.47 -17.93 2.64
C PRO A 353 10.80 -19.22 3.40
N GLY A 354 10.91 -20.36 2.70
CA GLY A 354 11.22 -21.65 3.31
C GLY A 354 12.45 -21.56 4.21
N GLU A 355 12.62 -22.51 5.16
CA GLU A 355 13.67 -22.55 6.20
C GLU A 355 15.05 -22.15 5.66
N THR A 356 15.29 -20.84 5.60
CA THR A 356 16.60 -20.28 5.39
C THR A 356 17.06 -20.05 6.80
N GLU A 357 17.80 -21.02 7.34
CA GLU A 357 18.43 -20.92 8.65
C GLU A 357 19.09 -19.54 8.71
N ALA A 358 18.48 -18.62 9.48
CA ALA A 358 18.95 -17.25 9.54
C ALA A 358 20.38 -17.33 10.03
N ALA A 359 21.34 -16.88 9.21
CA ALA A 359 22.75 -16.95 9.56
C ALA A 359 22.92 -16.39 10.98
N PRO A 360 23.58 -17.13 11.90
CA PRO A 360 23.64 -16.73 13.29
C PRO A 360 24.17 -15.31 13.39
N LEU A 361 23.33 -14.40 13.88
CA LEU A 361 23.68 -13.00 14.03
C LEU A 361 24.55 -12.88 15.27
N ASP A 362 25.83 -12.55 15.09
CA ASP A 362 26.72 -12.26 16.21
C ASP A 362 26.38 -10.90 16.82
N LEU A 363 25.52 -10.93 17.83
CA LEU A 363 25.13 -9.75 18.60
C LEU A 363 26.31 -9.12 19.37
N THR A 364 27.45 -9.81 19.49
CA THR A 364 28.65 -9.26 20.14
C THR A 364 29.45 -8.32 19.22
N ALA A 365 29.25 -8.42 17.91
CA ALA A 365 29.75 -7.46 16.92
C ALA A 365 28.88 -6.18 16.83
N ALA A 366 27.68 -6.17 17.43
CA ALA A 366 26.84 -4.99 17.50
C ALA A 366 27.49 -3.94 18.42
N GLY A 367 28.04 -2.88 17.84
CA GLY A 367 28.73 -1.79 18.55
C GLY A 367 30.25 -1.70 18.33
N THR A 368 30.86 -2.61 17.56
CA THR A 368 32.26 -2.48 17.11
C THR A 368 32.39 -1.81 15.75
N SER A 369 31.26 -1.54 15.09
CA SER A 369 31.19 -0.76 13.86
C SER A 369 31.53 0.69 14.17
N GLY A 370 32.67 1.16 13.63
CA GLY A 370 33.14 2.53 13.76
C GLY A 370 32.05 3.54 13.39
N THR A 371 32.19 4.75 13.95
CA THR A 371 31.35 5.90 13.64
C THR A 371 31.12 5.99 12.13
N PRO A 372 29.87 5.97 11.62
CA PRO A 372 29.63 6.28 10.23
C PRO A 372 30.30 7.62 9.93
N ALA A 373 31.20 7.67 8.95
CA ALA A 373 31.85 8.92 8.55
C ALA A 373 30.73 9.91 8.24
N LEU A 374 30.72 11.05 8.93
CA LEU A 374 29.77 12.11 8.61
C LEU A 374 30.12 12.64 7.22
N PRO A 375 29.15 12.75 6.30
CA PRO A 375 29.44 13.30 4.99
C PRO A 375 30.04 14.70 5.11
N THR A 376 31.16 14.95 4.45
CA THR A 376 31.74 16.28 4.30
C THR A 376 31.23 16.93 3.01
N LEU A 377 31.54 18.22 2.79
CA LEU A 377 31.24 18.91 1.53
C LEU A 377 31.88 18.20 0.31
N GLU A 378 33.00 17.49 0.51
CA GLU A 378 33.68 16.72 -0.54
C GLU A 378 32.99 15.39 -0.85
N THR A 379 32.26 14.82 0.12
CA THR A 379 31.53 13.55 -0.03
C THR A 379 30.02 13.76 -0.17
N ALA A 380 29.57 14.91 -0.68
CA ALA A 380 28.15 15.24 -0.82
C ALA A 380 27.36 14.16 -1.57
N ARG A 381 27.96 13.51 -2.58
CA ARG A 381 27.36 12.36 -3.29
C ARG A 381 27.17 11.11 -2.42
N GLU A 382 27.97 10.94 -1.36
CA GLU A 382 27.82 9.86 -0.38
C GLU A 382 26.70 10.17 0.63
N ALA A 383 26.35 11.44 0.82
CA ALA A 383 25.21 11.85 1.65
C ALA A 383 23.88 11.40 1.03
N ASP A 384 23.70 11.58 -0.27
CA ASP A 384 22.49 11.14 -0.99
C ASP A 384 22.33 9.61 -0.93
N ALA A 385 23.42 8.87 -1.14
CA ALA A 385 23.41 7.41 -1.03
C ALA A 385 23.11 6.92 0.39
N LEU A 386 23.60 7.63 1.41
CA LEU A 386 23.30 7.34 2.81
C LEU A 386 21.84 7.63 3.14
N VAL A 387 21.29 8.77 2.69
CA VAL A 387 19.87 9.12 2.85
C VAL A 387 18.99 8.08 2.18
N GLU A 388 19.31 7.68 0.95
CA GLU A 388 18.58 6.64 0.22
C GLU A 388 18.62 5.29 0.95
N GLU A 389 19.78 4.92 1.48
CA GLU A 389 19.92 3.73 2.30
C GLU A 389 19.09 3.80 3.61
N LEU A 390 19.04 4.96 4.27
CA LEU A 390 18.20 5.17 5.46
C LEU A 390 16.71 5.13 5.10
N ASN A 391 16.32 5.72 3.98
CA ASN A 391 14.96 5.68 3.47
C ASN A 391 14.52 4.24 3.19
N ARG A 392 15.37 3.43 2.55
CA ARG A 392 15.10 1.99 2.33
C ARG A 392 14.90 1.24 3.64
N ARG A 393 15.68 1.56 4.69
CA ARG A 393 15.52 0.93 6.02
C ARG A 393 14.32 1.44 6.81
N SER A 394 13.86 2.66 6.55
CA SER A 394 12.66 3.21 7.19
C SER A 394 11.40 2.37 6.93
N ALA A 395 11.38 1.57 5.85
CA ALA A 395 10.33 0.59 5.58
C ALA A 395 10.17 -0.46 6.71
N LEU A 396 11.21 -0.70 7.51
CA LEU A 396 11.16 -1.62 8.66
C LEU A 396 10.46 -1.02 9.88
N VAL A 397 10.38 0.31 9.99
CA VAL A 397 9.84 1.02 11.14
C VAL A 397 8.50 1.64 10.74
N ARG A 398 7.41 0.95 11.06
CA ARG A 398 6.05 1.33 10.66
C ARG A 398 5.04 0.93 11.74
N PRO A 399 4.09 1.81 12.12
CA PRO A 399 3.17 1.56 13.23
C PRO A 399 2.22 0.38 13.05
N TYR A 400 1.92 -0.08 11.82
CA TYR A 400 0.97 -1.17 11.60
C TYR A 400 1.61 -2.47 11.09
N ALA A 401 2.39 -2.40 10.01
CA ALA A 401 2.95 -3.54 9.29
C ALA A 401 4.48 -3.72 9.48
N GLY A 402 5.11 -2.85 10.26
CA GLY A 402 6.55 -2.81 10.46
C GLY A 402 7.12 -4.04 11.17
N VAL A 403 8.44 -4.19 11.08
CA VAL A 403 9.19 -5.04 12.03
C VAL A 403 9.27 -4.33 13.37
N PHE A 404 9.55 -3.02 13.32
CA PHE A 404 9.54 -2.11 14.46
C PHE A 404 8.35 -1.15 14.31
N THR A 405 7.77 -0.70 15.42
CA THR A 405 6.55 0.12 15.41
C THR A 405 6.84 1.61 15.29
N ARG A 406 7.90 2.10 15.95
CA ARG A 406 8.29 3.51 15.96
C ARG A 406 9.73 3.71 16.40
N TYR A 407 10.23 4.92 16.17
CA TYR A 407 11.38 5.44 16.89
C TYR A 407 10.96 5.90 18.30
N ALA A 408 11.83 5.70 19.28
CA ALA A 408 11.61 6.03 20.69
C ALA A 408 12.83 6.76 21.29
N ASP A 409 13.50 7.56 20.45
CA ASP A 409 14.69 8.34 20.78
C ASP A 409 14.39 9.80 21.15
N GLU A 410 13.14 10.27 21.03
CA GLU A 410 12.72 11.63 21.41
C GLU A 410 13.04 11.98 22.87
N GLU A 411 12.92 11.01 23.79
CA GLU A 411 13.25 11.20 25.21
C GLU A 411 14.77 11.25 25.49
N LEU A 412 15.63 10.99 24.51
CA LEU A 412 17.08 10.88 24.71
C LEU A 412 17.78 12.21 24.45
N THR A 413 18.56 12.67 25.43
CA THR A 413 19.47 13.81 25.24
C THR A 413 20.56 13.45 24.23
N GLN A 414 20.51 14.09 23.06
CA GLN A 414 21.38 13.78 21.91
C GLN A 414 22.76 14.48 21.97
N ILE A 415 23.15 15.04 23.13
CA ILE A 415 24.40 15.78 23.32
C ILE A 415 25.14 15.18 24.52
N PRO A 416 26.40 14.70 24.37
CA PRO A 416 27.23 14.66 23.15
C PRO A 416 27.02 13.38 22.29
N LEU A 417 26.13 12.47 22.69
CA LEU A 417 25.94 11.16 22.05
C LEU A 417 24.71 11.13 21.16
N LYS A 418 24.82 10.47 20.00
CA LYS A 418 23.68 10.14 19.14
C LYS A 418 23.20 8.74 19.42
N ALA A 419 21.99 8.61 19.93
CA ALA A 419 21.37 7.33 20.21
C ALA A 419 20.04 7.24 19.48
N GLY A 420 19.88 6.17 18.69
CA GLY A 420 18.61 5.79 18.07
C GLY A 420 18.00 4.62 18.84
N VAL A 421 16.70 4.70 19.12
CA VAL A 421 15.94 3.62 19.75
C VAL A 421 14.76 3.31 18.85
N VAL A 422 14.53 2.02 18.61
CA VAL A 422 13.36 1.51 17.90
C VAL A 422 12.57 0.61 18.82
N GLU A 423 11.25 0.64 18.69
CA GLU A 423 10.35 -0.23 19.45
C GLU A 423 10.01 -1.48 18.65
N LEU A 424 10.24 -2.65 19.22
CA LEU A 424 9.89 -3.93 18.62
C LEU A 424 8.51 -4.37 19.10
N GLY A 425 7.59 -4.57 18.15
CA GLY A 425 6.29 -5.14 18.44
C GLY A 425 6.42 -6.62 18.80
N LEU A 426 6.09 -7.00 20.04
CA LEU A 426 6.07 -8.39 20.48
C LEU A 426 4.65 -8.73 20.93
N CYS A 427 3.98 -9.59 20.18
CA CYS A 427 2.61 -10.06 20.42
C CYS A 427 2.41 -10.84 21.76
N PHE A 428 3.39 -10.89 22.66
CA PHE A 428 3.39 -11.82 23.81
C PHE A 428 3.72 -11.24 25.19
N PHE A 429 3.87 -9.92 25.36
CA PHE A 429 4.05 -9.35 26.70
C PHE A 429 2.97 -8.32 27.04
N ALA A 430 1.91 -8.81 27.69
CA ALA A 430 1.15 -7.98 28.61
C ALA A 430 1.98 -7.81 29.90
N ASP A 431 2.97 -6.92 29.86
CA ASP A 431 3.58 -6.35 31.07
C ASP A 431 4.10 -4.94 30.73
N PRO A 432 3.65 -3.86 31.40
CA PRO A 432 4.13 -2.49 31.17
C PRO A 432 5.60 -2.26 31.52
N TYR A 433 6.35 -3.26 31.95
CA TYR A 433 7.81 -3.14 32.10
C TYR A 433 8.51 -3.12 30.75
N ARG A 434 8.68 -1.89 30.21
CA ARG A 434 9.67 -1.52 29.19
C ARG A 434 11.00 -2.25 29.47
N ARG A 435 11.27 -3.38 28.80
CA ARG A 435 12.63 -3.91 28.70
C ARG A 435 13.41 -2.97 27.78
N ARG A 436 13.84 -1.84 28.32
CA ARG A 436 14.88 -1.00 27.71
C ARG A 436 16.12 -1.87 27.60
N VAL A 437 16.54 -2.19 26.37
CA VAL A 437 17.87 -2.72 26.14
C VAL A 437 18.85 -1.56 26.40
N ARG A 438 19.29 -1.43 27.65
CA ARG A 438 20.31 -0.44 28.07
C ARG A 438 21.63 -1.18 28.28
N ARG A 439 22.67 -0.81 27.53
CA ARG A 439 24.07 -1.02 27.92
C ARG A 439 24.70 0.34 28.25
N PRO A 440 25.55 0.46 29.28
CA PRO A 440 26.25 1.71 29.56
C PRO A 440 27.39 1.92 28.56
N PRO A 441 27.59 3.13 28.01
CA PRO A 441 28.79 3.44 27.25
C PRO A 441 29.95 3.76 28.20
N ARG A 442 31.10 3.11 27.98
CA ARG A 442 32.41 3.59 28.42
C ARG A 442 33.08 4.28 27.23
N GLY A 443 33.62 5.47 27.46
CA GLY A 443 34.54 6.15 26.54
C GLY A 443 33.94 7.37 25.86
N GLY A 444 34.36 8.55 26.28
CA GLY A 444 34.00 9.84 25.70
C GLY A 444 34.85 10.20 24.47
N GLY A 445 34.29 11.06 23.65
CA GLY A 445 34.94 11.74 22.53
C GLY A 445 33.94 12.71 21.92
N ALA A 446 34.21 14.00 22.03
CA ALA A 446 33.37 15.08 21.52
C ALA A 446 33.57 15.23 20.01
N ASP A 447 32.48 15.30 19.24
CA ASP A 447 32.31 16.26 18.14
C ASP A 447 30.92 16.21 17.50
N ALA A 448 30.41 17.38 17.12
CA ALA A 448 29.03 17.67 16.75
C ALA A 448 28.73 17.42 15.25
N GLY A 449 27.52 16.91 14.96
CA GLY A 449 26.94 16.74 13.60
C GLY A 449 25.58 16.02 13.69
N PRO A 450 24.86 15.64 12.59
CA PRO A 450 23.50 15.08 12.66
C PRO A 450 23.46 13.53 12.74
N GLY A 451 22.46 12.94 13.42
CA GLY A 451 22.56 11.58 13.97
C GLY A 451 21.35 10.66 13.85
N ARG A 452 21.09 10.10 12.66
CA ARG A 452 19.97 9.15 12.47
C ARG A 452 20.35 7.78 11.84
N GLY A 453 21.63 7.42 11.78
CA GLY A 453 22.09 6.34 10.89
C GLY A 453 22.42 4.96 11.48
N GLY A 454 22.40 4.76 12.80
CA GLY A 454 23.19 3.67 13.43
C GLY A 454 22.52 2.31 13.64
N ALA A 455 21.19 2.20 13.63
CA ALA A 455 20.50 1.01 14.13
C ALA A 455 20.01 0.06 13.02
N GLY A 456 20.92 -0.59 12.30
CA GLY A 456 20.51 -1.67 11.37
C GLY A 456 21.59 -2.18 10.41
N VAL A 457 22.38 -3.18 10.82
CA VAL A 457 23.42 -3.80 9.97
C VAL A 457 23.66 -5.27 10.41
N ARG A 458 24.03 -6.28 9.60
CA ARG A 458 23.83 -6.81 8.22
C ARG A 458 24.64 -8.14 8.18
N GLY A 459 24.39 -9.01 7.19
CA GLY A 459 25.15 -10.26 6.95
C GLY A 459 25.98 -10.33 5.65
N ALA A 460 26.77 -11.41 5.57
CA ALA A 460 27.33 -12.15 4.42
C ALA A 460 28.44 -11.54 3.50
N ARG A 461 29.67 -12.09 3.58
CA ARG A 461 30.43 -12.87 2.55
C ARG A 461 31.95 -12.84 2.83
N GLY A 462 32.64 -13.97 2.62
CA GLY A 462 34.10 -14.01 2.43
C GLY A 462 34.80 -15.22 3.06
N ALA A 463 35.45 -16.04 2.23
CA ALA A 463 35.92 -17.39 2.52
C ALA A 463 37.38 -17.50 3.03
N GLY A 464 37.62 -18.48 3.93
CA GLY A 464 38.86 -19.28 4.13
C GLY A 464 40.18 -18.56 4.54
N PRO A 465 41.24 -19.29 5.00
CA PRO A 465 41.36 -20.73 5.14
C PRO A 465 41.69 -21.23 6.57
N ARG A 466 41.36 -22.50 6.80
CA ARG A 466 42.03 -23.53 7.62
C ARG A 466 43.01 -23.05 8.72
N ARG A 467 42.75 -23.49 9.95
CA ARG A 467 43.77 -24.19 10.75
C ARG A 467 43.16 -25.24 11.68
N ASP A 468 43.67 -26.44 11.48
CA ASP A 468 43.49 -27.68 12.21
C ASP A 468 43.94 -27.55 13.68
N ARG A 469 43.16 -28.09 14.62
CA ARG A 469 43.67 -28.65 15.89
C ARG A 469 42.64 -29.57 16.56
N ARG A 470 42.74 -30.84 16.18
CA ARG A 470 42.78 -32.05 17.04
C ARG A 470 42.07 -32.02 18.41
N ARG A 471 41.12 -32.97 18.52
CA ARG A 471 40.94 -34.01 19.56
C ARG A 471 40.94 -33.57 21.03
N ARG A 472 39.81 -33.86 21.70
CA ARG A 472 39.68 -34.90 22.75
C ARG A 472 38.20 -35.15 23.05
N GLY A 473 37.84 -36.43 23.15
CA GLY A 473 36.48 -36.92 23.38
C GLY A 473 36.11 -37.03 24.87
N PRO A 474 35.23 -37.97 25.24
CA PRO A 474 33.97 -37.66 25.91
C PRO A 474 33.99 -38.00 27.40
N GLY A 475 33.07 -37.42 28.18
CA GLY A 475 32.97 -37.73 29.59
C GLY A 475 31.65 -37.34 30.23
N HIS A 476 30.79 -38.35 30.35
CA HIS A 476 29.89 -38.59 31.47
C HIS A 476 28.76 -37.60 31.84
N ARG A 477 27.52 -38.08 31.61
CA ARG A 477 26.40 -37.88 32.54
C ARG A 477 26.70 -38.58 33.88
N PRO A 478 26.05 -38.12 34.96
CA PRO A 478 25.09 -38.99 35.62
C PRO A 478 23.73 -38.34 35.92
N ARG A 479 22.74 -39.23 36.06
CA ARG A 479 21.34 -39.03 36.48
C ARG A 479 21.22 -38.92 38.01
N GLY A 480 20.07 -38.42 38.46
CA GLY A 480 19.47 -38.66 39.78
C GLY A 480 19.28 -37.34 40.56
N GLY A 481 18.15 -37.04 41.20
CA GLY A 481 16.98 -37.83 41.55
C GLY A 481 15.91 -36.90 42.16
N ALA A 482 14.75 -37.50 42.43
CA ALA A 482 13.52 -36.88 42.93
C ALA A 482 13.57 -36.46 44.42
N GLY A 483 12.58 -35.66 44.83
CA GLY A 483 12.19 -35.37 46.21
C GLY A 483 11.58 -33.96 46.32
N ASP A 484 10.25 -33.81 46.21
CA ASP A 484 9.24 -33.83 47.29
C ASP A 484 9.26 -32.65 48.28
N GLY A 485 8.09 -31.97 48.35
CA GLY A 485 7.53 -31.38 49.58
C GLY A 485 7.92 -29.94 49.94
N LEU A 486 6.97 -29.01 49.90
CA LEU A 486 6.27 -28.52 51.11
C LEU A 486 5.19 -27.47 50.79
N ARG A 487 4.11 -27.54 51.57
CA ARG A 487 3.02 -26.57 51.70
C ARG A 487 3.41 -25.45 52.67
N ASP A 488 2.89 -24.22 52.48
CA ASP A 488 2.15 -23.44 53.50
C ASP A 488 1.69 -22.10 52.88
N THR A 489 0.38 -21.85 52.73
CA THR A 489 -0.56 -21.12 53.61
C THR A 489 -0.27 -19.62 53.81
N GLY A 490 -1.26 -18.80 53.44
CA GLY A 490 -1.39 -17.39 53.85
C GLY A 490 -2.77 -16.84 53.52
N ARG A 491 -3.68 -16.89 54.49
CA ARG A 491 -5.07 -16.38 54.50
C ARG A 491 -5.15 -14.85 54.34
N GLY A 492 -6.17 -14.35 53.64
CA GLY A 492 -7.24 -13.48 54.22
C GLY A 492 -7.10 -12.04 53.70
N VAL A 493 -8.13 -11.32 53.23
CA VAL A 493 -9.39 -10.95 53.90
C VAL A 493 -10.41 -10.45 52.83
N ARG A 494 -11.70 -10.87 52.95
CA ARG A 494 -12.91 -10.17 52.42
C ARG A 494 -13.47 -9.29 53.55
N VAL A 495 -14.25 -8.21 53.40
CA VAL A 495 -15.63 -7.94 52.89
C VAL A 495 -15.89 -6.41 53.19
N PRO A 496 -17.07 -5.73 53.02
CA PRO A 496 -18.17 -5.70 52.03
C PRO A 496 -18.50 -4.30 51.43
N ALA A 497 -19.48 -4.33 50.52
CA ALA A 497 -20.22 -3.24 49.85
C ALA A 497 -21.19 -2.41 50.73
N ARG A 498 -21.63 -1.25 50.18
CA ARG A 498 -22.96 -0.58 50.19
C ARG A 498 -22.76 0.88 49.73
N GLY A 499 -23.64 1.57 49.01
CA GLY A 499 -25.00 1.32 48.54
C GLY A 499 -25.47 2.50 47.68
N VAL A 500 -26.51 2.26 46.89
CA VAL A 500 -27.28 3.22 46.09
C VAL A 500 -28.25 3.99 47.00
N PRO A 501 -28.68 5.20 46.60
CA PRO A 501 -30.13 5.43 46.55
C PRO A 501 -30.59 6.05 45.23
N ALA A 502 -31.82 5.69 44.87
CA ALA A 502 -32.67 6.27 43.84
C ALA A 502 -33.79 7.08 44.52
N ASP A 503 -34.27 8.13 43.84
CA ASP A 503 -35.58 8.83 43.92
C ASP A 503 -35.39 10.32 43.55
N GLU A 504 -36.29 11.09 42.95
CA GLU A 504 -37.56 10.93 42.23
C GLU A 504 -37.98 12.34 41.76
N GLY A 505 -38.68 12.49 40.63
CA GLY A 505 -39.44 13.70 40.23
C GLY A 505 -38.65 14.90 39.69
N ALA A 506 -39.12 15.76 38.79
CA ALA A 506 -40.48 16.00 38.30
C ALA A 506 -40.45 16.70 36.92
N ARG A 507 -41.61 16.60 36.26
CA ARG A 507 -42.02 17.21 34.99
C ARG A 507 -41.92 18.75 34.98
N ALA A 508 -41.55 19.34 33.85
CA ALA A 508 -42.18 20.56 33.32
C ALA A 508 -41.97 20.63 31.79
N GLY A 509 -43.07 20.84 31.07
CA GLY A 509 -43.11 21.06 29.62
C GLY A 509 -42.89 22.53 29.22
N PRO A 510 -43.34 22.96 28.02
CA PRO A 510 -42.52 23.70 27.06
C PRO A 510 -42.86 25.20 26.93
N GLY A 511 -42.02 25.94 26.19
CA GLY A 511 -42.40 27.21 25.55
C GLY A 511 -41.38 28.33 25.74
N GLY A 512 -40.87 28.87 24.62
CA GLY A 512 -39.97 30.02 24.56
C GLY A 512 -39.02 29.94 23.38
#